data_AF-A0A9E1PYM4-F1
#
_entry.id   AF-A0A9E1PYM4-F1
#
_cell.length_a   1.000
_cell.length_b   1.000
_cell.length_c   1.000
_cell.angle_alpha   90.00
_cell.angle_beta   90.00
_cell.angle_gamma   90.00
#
_symmetry.space_group_name_H-M   'P 1'
#
loop_
_entity.id
_entity.type
_entity.pdbx_description
1 polymer ?
#
loop_
_entity_poly.entity_id
_entity_poly.type
_entity_poly.pdbx_seq_one_letter_code
_entity_poly.pdbx_strand_id
1 'polypeptide(L)'
;MLQYNTLIVVRGVTSPFYLGNAGLNHANKVHPLMLRSKSRVFHLIIMGLLFVGVTATNKAHALPFDPLSVGLFEGDQFRLAFVTSGSRNARSADIADYNAFVQSQADAGSVTGSLGLTWKVIGSTPDVDAQDNTGTNPVSEVGVPIFTLTGNLIADDNADLWDGSIQSRIGITQDGNLNVILTYTGTNFNGFGLGRQSLGGGDDRDVMSGTTQTGEPVGVEWIQNITIGRDLFAGYYALSEKITVPTANSDTAVSEPAPLALLGVGLVGLACLRRRRQRA
;
A
#
# COMPACT_ATOMS: atom_id res chain seq x y z
N MET A 1 -36.94 -39.65 42.40
CA MET A 1 -37.17 -41.12 42.40
C MET A 1 -38.06 -41.41 41.20
N LEU A 2 -37.82 -42.48 40.43
CA LEU A 2 -38.37 -42.73 39.08
C LEU A 2 -37.87 -41.67 38.04
N GLN A 3 -37.17 -41.94 36.94
CA GLN A 3 -36.62 -43.17 36.31
C GLN A 3 -37.59 -44.11 35.57
N TYR A 4 -37.60 -43.99 34.22
CA TYR A 4 -37.74 -45.02 33.16
C TYR A 4 -37.08 -44.42 31.87
N ASN A 5 -36.29 -45.05 30.98
CA ASN A 5 -36.33 -46.36 30.28
C ASN A 5 -37.54 -46.49 29.31
N THR A 6 -37.52 -47.08 28.09
CA THR A 6 -36.60 -48.00 27.34
C THR A 6 -37.04 -48.02 25.83
N LEU A 7 -36.37 -48.50 24.75
CA LEU A 7 -35.03 -49.09 24.45
C LEU A 7 -34.72 -49.04 22.90
N ILE A 8 -33.44 -49.25 22.52
CA ILE A 8 -32.76 -49.74 21.26
C ILE A 8 -33.60 -50.32 20.08
N VAL A 9 -33.10 -50.22 18.82
CA VAL A 9 -32.77 -51.38 17.89
C VAL A 9 -31.77 -50.98 16.78
N VAL A 10 -30.76 -51.84 16.56
CA VAL A 10 -29.81 -51.84 15.42
C VAL A 10 -29.60 -53.29 14.97
N ARG A 11 -29.63 -53.59 13.65
CA ARG A 11 -28.85 -54.64 12.94
C ARG A 11 -29.32 -54.83 11.49
N GLY A 12 -28.45 -55.37 10.63
CA GLY A 12 -28.79 -55.74 9.25
C GLY A 12 -27.58 -56.17 8.41
N VAL A 13 -27.01 -57.35 8.66
CA VAL A 13 -25.93 -57.96 7.85
C VAL A 13 -26.20 -59.45 7.66
N THR A 14 -26.40 -59.89 6.42
CA THR A 14 -26.29 -61.30 5.98
C THR A 14 -26.06 -61.37 4.47
N SER A 15 -25.08 -62.17 4.06
CA SER A 15 -24.95 -62.70 2.69
C SER A 15 -25.21 -64.22 2.72
N PRO A 16 -25.62 -64.83 1.59
CA PRO A 16 -25.35 -66.24 1.36
C PRO A 16 -24.55 -66.50 0.08
N PHE A 17 -23.73 -67.57 0.12
CA PHE A 17 -23.05 -68.15 -1.04
C PHE A 17 -24.04 -68.83 -2.00
N TYR A 18 -23.64 -68.96 -3.27
CA TYR A 18 -24.00 -70.11 -4.09
C TYR A 18 -22.79 -70.59 -4.90
N LEU A 19 -22.52 -71.90 -4.85
CA LEU A 19 -21.64 -72.61 -5.79
C LEU A 19 -22.53 -73.46 -6.71
N GLY A 20 -22.21 -73.49 -8.00
CA GLY A 20 -22.87 -74.33 -8.99
C GLY A 20 -22.00 -74.50 -10.22
N ASN A 21 -21.75 -75.74 -10.64
CA ASN A 21 -20.69 -76.08 -11.60
C ASN A 21 -21.27 -76.79 -12.84
N ALA A 22 -20.90 -76.33 -14.04
CA ALA A 22 -21.12 -77.06 -15.29
C ALA A 22 -20.15 -76.56 -16.40
N GLY A 23 -19.39 -77.49 -17.00
CA GLY A 23 -18.87 -77.35 -18.37
C GLY A 23 -19.89 -77.89 -19.39
N LEU A 24 -19.60 -78.01 -20.70
CA LEU A 24 -18.31 -77.99 -21.40
C LEU A 24 -18.47 -77.41 -22.82
N ASN A 25 -17.38 -76.81 -23.33
CA ASN A 25 -16.89 -76.81 -24.71
C ASN A 25 -17.88 -76.77 -25.90
N HIS A 26 -17.75 -75.74 -26.75
CA HIS A 26 -17.40 -75.93 -28.16
C HIS A 26 -16.61 -74.73 -28.71
N ALA A 27 -15.87 -74.92 -29.80
CA ALA A 27 -14.80 -74.02 -30.23
C ALA A 27 -15.09 -73.25 -31.54
N ASN A 28 -14.57 -72.01 -31.65
CA ASN A 28 -13.52 -71.66 -32.63
C ASN A 28 -13.16 -70.16 -32.64
N LYS A 29 -11.85 -69.86 -32.80
CA LYS A 29 -11.26 -68.68 -33.51
C LYS A 29 -11.55 -67.26 -32.95
N VAL A 30 -10.61 -66.31 -32.89
CA VAL A 30 -9.18 -66.22 -33.29
C VAL A 30 -8.34 -65.51 -32.21
N HIS A 31 -7.02 -65.69 -32.20
CA HIS A 31 -6.10 -64.95 -31.33
C HIS A 31 -5.79 -63.54 -31.89
N PRO A 32 -5.87 -62.46 -31.08
CA PRO A 32 -5.19 -61.20 -31.35
C PRO A 32 -3.79 -61.20 -30.73
N LEU A 33 -2.74 -61.40 -31.53
CA LEU A 33 -1.36 -61.46 -31.03
C LEU A 33 -0.56 -60.22 -31.48
N MET A 34 -0.23 -59.36 -30.50
CA MET A 34 0.73 -58.24 -30.53
C MET A 34 0.72 -57.28 -31.74
N LEU A 35 0.34 -56.01 -31.53
CA LEU A 35 1.32 -54.91 -31.39
C LEU A 35 0.65 -53.55 -31.06
N ARG A 36 1.03 -52.91 -29.95
CA ARG A 36 1.41 -51.47 -29.94
C ARG A 36 2.08 -51.05 -28.63
N SER A 37 3.21 -50.36 -28.75
CA SER A 37 3.82 -49.61 -27.64
C SER A 37 2.86 -48.51 -27.16
N LYS A 38 2.58 -48.46 -25.85
CA LYS A 38 1.87 -47.34 -25.23
C LYS A 38 2.87 -46.25 -24.87
N SER A 39 2.98 -45.24 -25.74
CA SER A 39 3.84 -44.07 -25.54
C SER A 39 3.60 -43.43 -24.16
N ARG A 40 4.65 -43.35 -23.35
CA ARG A 40 4.70 -42.58 -22.10
C ARG A 40 5.48 -41.26 -22.23
N VAL A 41 5.80 -40.84 -23.46
CA VAL A 41 6.65 -39.66 -23.73
C VAL A 41 5.82 -38.41 -24.05
N PHE A 42 4.57 -38.58 -24.49
CA PHE A 42 3.75 -37.49 -25.04
C PHE A 42 2.88 -36.74 -24.01
N HIS A 43 3.38 -36.52 -22.79
CA HIS A 43 2.73 -35.71 -21.74
C HIS A 43 3.64 -34.64 -21.12
N LEU A 44 4.86 -34.45 -21.64
CA LEU A 44 5.88 -33.55 -21.08
C LEU A 44 6.01 -32.18 -21.80
N ILE A 45 5.04 -31.81 -22.66
CA ILE A 45 5.14 -30.60 -23.51
C ILE A 45 4.02 -29.57 -23.22
N ILE A 46 2.96 -29.92 -22.49
CA ILE A 46 1.84 -29.02 -22.18
C ILE A 46 1.48 -29.01 -20.69
N MET A 47 2.47 -28.67 -19.86
CA MET A 47 2.21 -27.83 -18.68
C MET A 47 3.07 -26.58 -18.84
N GLY A 48 2.43 -25.45 -19.15
CA GLY A 48 3.15 -24.20 -19.34
C GLY A 48 3.75 -23.71 -18.04
N LEU A 49 5.01 -23.25 -18.08
CA LEU A 49 5.50 -22.31 -17.07
C LEU A 49 4.75 -20.99 -17.25
N LEU A 50 3.56 -20.89 -16.66
CA LEU A 50 2.91 -19.61 -16.44
C LEU A 50 3.58 -18.92 -15.24
N PHE A 51 4.90 -18.72 -15.34
CA PHE A 51 5.62 -17.77 -14.50
C PHE A 51 5.17 -16.38 -14.91
N VAL A 52 4.02 -15.96 -14.39
CA VAL A 52 3.70 -14.55 -14.22
C VAL A 52 4.69 -14.05 -13.20
N GLY A 53 5.87 -13.66 -13.68
CA GLY A 53 6.75 -12.79 -12.93
C GLY A 53 5.96 -11.53 -12.66
N VAL A 54 5.47 -11.37 -11.43
CA VAL A 54 5.01 -10.08 -10.93
C VAL A 54 6.25 -9.23 -10.76
N THR A 55 6.77 -8.72 -11.87
CA THR A 55 7.56 -7.50 -11.86
C THR A 55 6.62 -6.45 -11.29
N ALA A 56 6.83 -6.11 -10.01
CA ALA A 56 6.30 -4.87 -9.48
C ALA A 56 6.86 -3.77 -10.37
N THR A 57 6.03 -3.26 -11.29
CA THR A 57 6.38 -2.08 -12.06
C THR A 57 6.34 -0.94 -11.08
N ASN A 58 7.50 -0.67 -10.47
CA ASN A 58 7.82 0.55 -9.77
C ASN A 58 7.68 1.68 -10.79
N LYS A 59 6.44 2.14 -10.98
CA LYS A 59 6.18 3.40 -11.66
C LYS A 59 6.95 4.45 -10.87
N ALA A 60 7.92 5.09 -11.50
CA ALA A 60 8.50 6.30 -10.98
C ALA A 60 7.39 7.37 -10.98
N HIS A 61 6.64 7.43 -9.88
CA HIS A 61 5.67 8.49 -9.65
C HIS A 61 6.44 9.79 -9.46
N ALA A 62 6.06 10.83 -10.20
CA ALA A 62 6.72 12.11 -10.12
C ALA A 62 6.52 12.68 -8.70
N LEU A 63 7.63 12.91 -8.00
CA LEU A 63 7.59 13.54 -6.68
C LEU A 63 7.04 14.97 -6.81
N PRO A 64 6.38 15.49 -5.76
CA PRO A 64 5.66 16.77 -5.86
C PRO A 64 6.60 17.99 -5.88
N PHE A 65 7.89 17.77 -5.58
CA PHE A 65 9.02 18.66 -5.82
C PHE A 65 10.25 17.84 -6.25
N ASP A 66 11.32 18.49 -6.69
CA ASP A 66 12.61 17.86 -7.02
C ASP A 66 13.49 17.75 -5.75
N PRO A 67 13.82 16.53 -5.25
CA PRO A 67 14.69 16.35 -4.08
C PRO A 67 16.08 16.97 -4.23
N LEU A 68 16.63 16.99 -5.45
CA LEU A 68 17.97 17.54 -5.69
C LEU A 68 18.00 19.06 -5.50
N SER A 69 16.88 19.73 -5.78
CA SER A 69 16.72 21.18 -5.58
C SER A 69 16.71 21.61 -4.10
N VAL A 70 16.45 20.68 -3.18
CA VAL A 70 16.44 20.93 -1.72
C VAL A 70 17.66 20.33 -1.01
N GLY A 71 18.64 19.82 -1.76
CA GLY A 71 19.92 19.33 -1.22
C GLY A 71 19.95 17.86 -0.80
N LEU A 72 18.91 17.07 -1.12
CA LEU A 72 18.97 15.61 -1.02
C LEU A 72 19.72 15.02 -2.22
N PHE A 73 20.36 13.87 -2.04
CA PHE A 73 21.09 13.13 -3.06
C PHE A 73 20.39 11.82 -3.44
N GLU A 74 20.84 11.22 -4.55
CA GLU A 74 20.33 9.92 -5.00
C GLU A 74 20.56 8.82 -3.94
N GLY A 75 19.48 8.12 -3.56
CA GLY A 75 19.51 7.10 -2.52
C GLY A 75 19.29 7.62 -1.10
N ASP A 76 19.27 8.94 -0.85
CA ASP A 76 18.85 9.50 0.44
C ASP A 76 17.38 9.17 0.72
N GLN A 77 17.01 9.20 2.00
CA GLN A 77 15.62 9.01 2.44
C GLN A 77 15.04 10.28 3.05
N PHE A 78 13.74 10.48 2.85
CA PHE A 78 12.97 11.60 3.40
C PHE A 78 11.50 11.17 3.64
N ARG A 79 10.69 12.04 4.23
CA ARG A 79 9.22 11.89 4.32
C ARG A 79 8.51 13.14 3.79
N LEU A 80 7.24 12.96 3.44
CA LEU A 80 6.31 14.04 3.12
C LEU A 80 5.28 14.21 4.24
N ALA A 81 4.87 15.44 4.52
CA ALA A 81 3.70 15.74 5.34
C ALA A 81 2.74 16.74 4.71
N PHE A 82 1.45 16.61 5.02
CA PHE A 82 0.36 17.48 4.55
C PHE A 82 -0.76 17.59 5.60
N VAL A 83 -1.63 18.60 5.47
CA VAL A 83 -2.88 18.74 6.27
C VAL A 83 -4.09 18.44 5.40
N THR A 84 -5.05 17.65 5.88
CA THR A 84 -6.20 17.25 5.07
C THR A 84 -7.07 18.45 4.65
N SER A 85 -7.51 18.48 3.38
CA SER A 85 -8.52 19.43 2.89
C SER A 85 -9.92 19.08 3.38
N GLY A 86 -10.22 17.77 3.50
CA GLY A 86 -11.37 17.27 4.25
C GLY A 86 -11.13 17.28 5.76
N SER A 87 -12.21 17.07 6.52
CA SER A 87 -12.22 17.14 7.98
C SER A 87 -13.11 16.05 8.61
N ARG A 88 -12.86 15.70 9.88
CA ARG A 88 -13.71 14.78 10.65
C ARG A 88 -13.69 15.07 12.15
N ASN A 89 -14.67 14.54 12.87
CA ASN A 89 -14.73 14.57 14.32
C ASN A 89 -13.67 13.64 14.96
N ALA A 90 -13.31 13.95 16.21
CA ALA A 90 -12.26 13.27 16.98
C ALA A 90 -12.83 12.27 18.02
N ARG A 91 -13.89 11.53 17.65
CA ARG A 91 -14.63 10.65 18.58
C ARG A 91 -14.12 9.21 18.74
N SER A 92 -13.21 8.71 17.90
CA SER A 92 -12.76 7.31 17.98
C SER A 92 -11.51 7.19 18.84
N ALA A 93 -11.42 6.14 19.66
CA ALA A 93 -10.21 5.82 20.41
C ALA A 93 -9.23 4.93 19.60
N ASP A 94 -9.65 4.41 18.44
CA ASP A 94 -8.79 3.61 17.57
C ASP A 94 -7.99 4.51 16.61
N ILE A 95 -6.67 4.39 16.65
CA ILE A 95 -5.75 5.12 15.78
C ILE A 95 -5.91 4.73 14.31
N ALA A 96 -6.39 3.50 14.04
CA ALA A 96 -6.64 2.99 12.71
C ALA A 96 -7.69 3.80 11.95
N ASP A 97 -8.72 4.32 12.62
CA ASP A 97 -9.74 5.17 11.99
C ASP A 97 -9.15 6.49 11.46
N TYR A 98 -8.12 7.02 12.14
CA TYR A 98 -7.46 8.27 11.75
C TYR A 98 -6.42 8.04 10.66
N ASN A 99 -5.66 6.95 10.75
CA ASN A 99 -4.78 6.48 9.67
C ASN A 99 -5.59 6.22 8.38
N ALA A 100 -6.71 5.49 8.47
CA ALA A 100 -7.61 5.24 7.34
C ALA A 100 -8.23 6.54 6.78
N PHE A 101 -8.59 7.49 7.64
CA PHE A 101 -9.03 8.81 7.21
C PHE A 101 -7.94 9.52 6.40
N VAL A 102 -6.73 9.71 6.94
CA VAL A 102 -5.68 10.45 6.22
C VAL A 102 -5.19 9.72 4.96
N GLN A 103 -5.18 8.38 4.95
CA GLN A 103 -4.94 7.59 3.74
C GLN A 103 -6.01 7.88 2.69
N SER A 104 -7.30 7.80 3.03
CA SER A 104 -8.38 8.10 2.08
C SER A 104 -8.36 9.55 1.55
N GLN A 105 -7.84 10.49 2.34
CA GLN A 105 -7.59 11.86 1.89
C GLN A 105 -6.41 11.93 0.93
N ALA A 106 -5.32 11.20 1.21
CA ALA A 106 -4.15 11.13 0.35
C ALA A 106 -4.46 10.44 -1.00
N ASP A 107 -5.19 9.31 -0.98
CA ASP A 107 -5.59 8.54 -2.17
C ASP A 107 -6.47 9.37 -3.12
N ALA A 108 -7.31 10.25 -2.57
CA ALA A 108 -8.19 11.14 -3.32
C ALA A 108 -7.51 12.45 -3.79
N GLY A 109 -6.31 12.75 -3.27
CA GLY A 109 -5.62 14.01 -3.52
C GLY A 109 -5.01 14.13 -4.91
N SER A 110 -5.16 15.30 -5.53
CA SER A 110 -4.64 15.54 -6.89
C SER A 110 -3.11 15.44 -7.00
N VAL A 111 -2.39 15.65 -5.89
CA VAL A 111 -0.95 15.48 -5.79
C VAL A 111 -0.61 14.11 -5.22
N THR A 112 -1.05 13.81 -4.00
CA THR A 112 -0.61 12.62 -3.25
C THR A 112 -1.17 11.29 -3.78
N GLY A 113 -2.36 11.28 -4.37
CA GLY A 113 -2.98 10.06 -4.89
C GLY A 113 -2.20 9.47 -6.07
N SER A 114 -1.42 10.30 -6.76
CA SER A 114 -0.48 9.87 -7.80
C SER A 114 0.78 9.18 -7.27
N LEU A 115 1.11 9.34 -5.97
CA LEU A 115 2.35 8.83 -5.37
C LEU A 115 2.24 7.37 -4.92
N GLY A 116 1.04 6.92 -4.54
CA GLY A 116 0.80 5.52 -4.10
C GLY A 116 1.49 5.14 -2.78
N LEU A 117 1.72 6.13 -1.91
CA LEU A 117 2.37 5.96 -0.61
C LEU A 117 1.37 5.62 0.51
N THR A 118 1.87 4.97 1.55
CA THR A 118 1.19 4.79 2.85
C THR A 118 1.31 6.07 3.68
N TRP A 119 0.21 6.49 4.31
CA TRP A 119 0.11 7.67 5.17
C TRP A 119 -0.46 7.32 6.55
N LYS A 120 0.02 8.01 7.57
CA LYS A 120 -0.47 7.89 8.96
C LYS A 120 -0.72 9.25 9.58
N VAL A 121 -1.64 9.31 10.55
CA VAL A 121 -1.96 10.56 11.24
C VAL A 121 -0.81 10.96 12.17
N ILE A 122 -0.46 12.25 12.18
CA ILE A 122 0.37 12.84 13.25
C ILE A 122 -0.57 13.19 14.41
N GLY A 123 -0.97 12.18 15.17
CA GLY A 123 -1.94 12.28 16.24
C GLY A 123 -1.94 11.07 17.17
N SER A 124 -2.42 11.25 18.40
CA SER A 124 -2.37 10.24 19.47
C SER A 124 -3.77 9.90 19.98
N THR A 125 -4.04 8.64 20.30
CA THR A 125 -5.25 8.18 21.02
C THR A 125 -4.91 7.95 22.51
N PRO A 126 -5.79 7.38 23.36
CA PRO A 126 -5.41 7.05 24.75
C PRO A 126 -4.37 5.94 24.87
N ASP A 127 -4.29 5.05 23.86
CA ASP A 127 -3.49 3.83 23.89
C ASP A 127 -2.30 3.83 22.88
N VAL A 128 -2.20 4.85 22.02
CA VAL A 128 -1.15 4.96 20.98
C VAL A 128 -0.66 6.40 20.84
N ASP A 129 0.64 6.60 21.05
CA ASP A 129 1.34 7.87 20.87
C ASP A 129 1.61 8.18 19.37
N ALA A 130 1.60 9.45 18.99
CA ALA A 130 1.81 9.88 17.61
C ALA A 130 3.18 9.48 17.05
N GLN A 131 4.23 9.56 17.88
CA GLN A 131 5.59 9.15 17.50
C GLN A 131 5.67 7.65 17.18
N ASP A 132 4.97 6.81 17.95
CA ASP A 132 4.94 5.36 17.74
C ASP A 132 4.02 4.98 16.56
N ASN A 133 2.89 5.67 16.41
CA ASN A 133 2.01 5.50 15.25
C ASN A 133 2.78 5.77 13.94
N THR A 134 3.39 6.95 13.82
CA THR A 134 4.08 7.40 12.60
C THR A 134 5.44 6.73 12.36
N GLY A 135 6.01 6.09 13.38
CA GLY A 135 7.36 5.54 13.36
C GLY A 135 8.42 6.64 13.37
N THR A 136 8.22 7.67 14.20
CA THR A 136 9.11 8.83 14.39
C THR A 136 9.57 8.97 15.84
N ASN A 137 9.57 7.88 16.61
CA ASN A 137 10.08 7.85 17.99
C ASN A 137 11.61 8.06 17.99
N PRO A 138 12.14 9.18 18.55
CA PRO A 138 13.57 9.52 18.46
C PRO A 138 14.49 8.55 19.20
N VAL A 139 13.96 7.79 20.16
CA VAL A 139 14.70 6.75 20.92
C VAL A 139 14.87 5.47 20.08
N SER A 140 14.01 5.27 19.08
CA SER A 140 14.02 4.08 18.22
C SER A 140 14.88 4.27 16.96
N GLU A 141 14.82 5.45 16.34
CA GLU A 141 15.71 5.84 15.24
C GLU A 141 15.83 7.38 15.15
N VAL A 142 16.99 7.85 14.66
CA VAL A 142 17.25 9.27 14.38
C VAL A 142 16.19 9.86 13.45
N GLY A 143 15.74 9.08 12.45
CA GLY A 143 14.74 9.50 11.47
C GLY A 143 15.34 9.85 10.12
N VAL A 144 14.62 10.68 9.38
CA VAL A 144 14.95 11.22 8.05
C VAL A 144 14.27 12.58 7.91
N PRO A 145 14.81 13.51 7.10
CA PRO A 145 14.22 14.84 6.95
C PRO A 145 12.80 14.78 6.37
N ILE A 146 11.96 15.69 6.86
CA ILE A 146 10.52 15.73 6.59
C ILE A 146 10.21 17.03 5.84
N PHE A 147 9.51 16.93 4.71
CA PHE A 147 9.21 18.07 3.83
C PHE A 147 7.71 18.27 3.63
N THR A 148 7.31 19.52 3.36
CA THR A 148 5.99 19.78 2.78
C THR A 148 5.91 19.17 1.38
N LEU A 149 4.70 19.00 0.86
CA LEU A 149 4.50 18.65 -0.56
C LEU A 149 5.10 19.67 -1.56
N THR A 150 5.55 20.85 -1.10
CA THR A 150 6.21 21.87 -1.91
C THR A 150 7.72 21.96 -1.70
N GLY A 151 8.33 21.02 -0.97
CA GLY A 151 9.78 20.97 -0.76
C GLY A 151 10.33 21.90 0.33
N ASN A 152 9.48 22.49 1.16
CA ASN A 152 9.98 23.24 2.33
C ASN A 152 10.27 22.25 3.47
N LEU A 153 11.44 22.35 4.10
CA LEU A 153 11.82 21.52 5.24
C LEU A 153 10.91 21.80 6.44
N ILE A 154 10.29 20.76 6.98
CA ILE A 154 9.46 20.79 8.19
C ILE A 154 10.32 20.47 9.41
N ALA A 155 11.11 19.40 9.33
CA ALA A 155 12.05 18.97 10.37
C ALA A 155 13.23 18.23 9.73
N ASP A 156 14.43 18.38 10.31
CA ASP A 156 15.66 17.73 9.89
C ASP A 156 15.68 16.22 10.24
N ASP A 157 15.09 15.83 11.39
CA ASP A 157 14.98 14.43 11.81
C ASP A 157 13.77 14.17 12.76
N ASN A 158 13.71 12.99 13.39
CA ASN A 158 12.63 12.63 14.34
C ASN A 158 12.70 13.42 15.66
N ALA A 159 13.90 13.71 16.17
CA ALA A 159 14.08 14.44 17.42
C ALA A 159 13.67 15.90 17.26
N ASP A 160 14.02 16.48 16.12
CA ASP A 160 13.67 17.83 15.69
C ASP A 160 12.14 17.99 15.53
N LEU A 161 11.46 17.03 14.88
CA LEU A 161 9.98 17.00 14.80
C LEU A 161 9.27 17.09 16.16
N TRP A 162 9.89 16.58 17.23
CA TRP A 162 9.32 16.49 18.57
C TRP A 162 10.02 17.37 19.61
N ASP A 163 10.79 18.38 19.18
CA ASP A 163 11.55 19.29 20.07
C ASP A 163 10.66 20.35 20.73
N GLY A 164 9.59 20.76 20.03
CA GLY A 164 8.74 21.91 20.40
C GLY A 164 8.50 22.91 19.25
N SER A 165 9.17 22.74 18.11
CA SER A 165 9.08 23.62 16.94
C SER A 165 9.14 22.85 15.61
N ILE A 166 8.92 23.54 14.48
CA ILE A 166 9.17 23.05 13.11
C ILE A 166 9.58 24.22 12.18
N GLN A 167 10.46 23.93 11.23
CA GLN A 167 11.07 24.88 10.28
C GLN A 167 10.03 25.44 9.28
N SER A 168 9.03 24.63 8.92
CA SER A 168 7.92 25.02 8.03
C SER A 168 6.59 24.41 8.49
N ARG A 169 5.52 25.22 8.49
CA ARG A 169 4.16 24.76 8.82
C ARG A 169 3.68 23.65 7.88
N ILE A 170 3.00 22.65 8.44
CA ILE A 170 2.35 21.56 7.68
C ILE A 170 1.02 22.06 7.06
N GLY A 171 1.09 23.12 6.23
CA GLY A 171 -0.09 23.86 5.75
C GLY A 171 -0.60 23.48 4.35
N ILE A 172 0.10 22.63 3.61
CA ILE A 172 -0.29 22.23 2.25
C ILE A 172 -1.20 20.98 2.30
N THR A 173 -2.22 20.91 1.46
CA THR A 173 -3.14 19.75 1.36
C THR A 173 -2.69 18.70 0.36
N GLN A 174 -3.34 17.53 0.38
CA GLN A 174 -3.21 16.46 -0.62
C GLN A 174 -3.39 16.91 -2.08
N ASP A 175 -3.92 18.12 -2.29
CA ASP A 175 -4.23 18.76 -3.57
C ASP A 175 -3.22 19.86 -3.96
N GLY A 176 -2.16 20.05 -3.17
CA GLY A 176 -1.15 21.10 -3.38
C GLY A 176 -1.57 22.51 -2.94
N ASN A 177 -2.74 22.68 -2.31
CA ASN A 177 -3.27 23.98 -1.91
C ASN A 177 -2.89 24.32 -0.46
N LEU A 178 -2.74 25.61 -0.13
CA LEU A 178 -2.58 26.06 1.25
C LEU A 178 -3.95 26.01 1.98
N ASN A 179 -4.04 25.24 3.07
CA ASN A 179 -5.20 25.20 3.96
C ASN A 179 -4.82 25.73 5.35
N VAL A 180 -5.62 26.68 5.85
CA VAL A 180 -5.36 27.48 7.05
C VAL A 180 -6.44 27.14 8.08
N ILE A 181 -6.16 26.12 8.90
CA ILE A 181 -7.18 25.39 9.65
C ILE A 181 -6.67 24.94 11.03
N LEU A 182 -7.58 24.79 11.98
CA LEU A 182 -7.33 24.01 13.19
C LEU A 182 -7.26 22.52 12.82
N THR A 183 -6.32 21.82 13.44
CA THR A 183 -5.98 20.44 13.08
C THR A 183 -5.96 19.59 14.34
N TYR A 184 -6.76 18.53 14.41
CA TYR A 184 -6.78 17.65 15.58
C TYR A 184 -5.49 16.85 15.69
N THR A 185 -4.95 16.75 16.90
CA THR A 185 -3.70 16.04 17.18
C THR A 185 -3.89 15.07 18.35
N GLY A 186 -4.45 15.53 19.47
CA GLY A 186 -4.45 14.77 20.72
C GLY A 186 -3.06 14.60 21.35
N THR A 187 -2.07 15.34 20.87
CA THR A 187 -0.63 15.08 21.06
C THR A 187 0.05 16.25 21.74
N ASN A 188 0.94 15.93 22.68
CA ASN A 188 1.90 16.84 23.31
C ASN A 188 3.09 17.07 22.36
N PHE A 189 3.81 18.16 22.51
CA PHE A 189 4.88 18.55 21.58
C PHE A 189 6.02 17.53 21.45
N ASN A 190 6.19 16.66 22.45
CA ASN A 190 7.18 15.59 22.49
C ASN A 190 6.66 14.24 21.95
N GLY A 191 5.61 14.23 21.12
CA GLY A 191 5.12 13.05 20.41
C GLY A 191 4.21 12.10 21.21
N PHE A 192 4.02 12.34 22.51
CA PHE A 192 3.16 11.56 23.41
C PHE A 192 1.70 12.06 23.42
N GLY A 193 0.75 11.18 23.70
CA GLY A 193 -0.67 11.51 23.83
C GLY A 193 -1.04 12.25 25.12
N LEU A 194 -2.04 13.13 25.04
CA LEU A 194 -2.54 13.94 26.16
C LEU A 194 -3.68 13.25 26.95
N GLY A 195 -3.74 11.92 26.92
CA GLY A 195 -4.65 11.07 27.70
C GLY A 195 -6.13 11.38 27.50
N ARG A 196 -6.69 12.24 28.36
CA ARG A 196 -8.10 12.71 28.22
C ARG A 196 -8.31 13.63 27.03
N GLN A 197 -7.28 14.36 26.60
CA GLN A 197 -7.31 15.26 25.45
C GLN A 197 -6.79 14.59 24.16
N SER A 198 -6.42 13.30 24.20
CA SER A 198 -6.13 12.49 23.01
C SER A 198 -7.34 12.36 22.08
N LEU A 199 -7.11 11.96 20.84
CA LEU A 199 -8.16 11.56 19.89
C LEU A 199 -9.00 10.42 20.51
N GLY A 200 -10.31 10.62 20.68
CA GLY A 200 -11.18 9.66 21.38
C GLY A 200 -11.00 9.57 22.90
N GLY A 201 -10.30 10.53 23.52
CA GLY A 201 -10.12 10.60 24.98
C GLY A 201 -11.44 10.67 25.77
N GLY A 202 -11.36 10.41 27.09
CA GLY A 202 -12.51 10.26 27.99
C GLY A 202 -13.49 11.45 28.03
N ASP A 203 -14.63 11.26 28.71
CA ASP A 203 -15.95 11.85 28.38
C ASP A 203 -16.06 13.39 28.22
N ASP A 204 -15.20 14.18 28.86
CA ASP A 204 -15.33 15.65 28.87
C ASP A 204 -14.72 16.36 27.65
N ARG A 205 -15.47 16.21 26.55
CA ARG A 205 -15.64 17.15 25.42
C ARG A 205 -14.41 17.50 24.56
N ASP A 206 -13.35 18.10 25.08
CA ASP A 206 -12.36 18.78 24.24
C ASP A 206 -11.08 17.96 24.00
N VAL A 207 -10.55 18.03 22.77
CA VAL A 207 -9.39 17.28 22.27
C VAL A 207 -8.32 18.25 21.79
N MET A 208 -7.03 17.94 21.99
CA MET A 208 -5.94 18.84 21.61
C MET A 208 -5.87 19.04 20.09
N SER A 209 -5.62 20.29 19.69
CA SER A 209 -5.52 20.73 18.31
C SER A 209 -4.32 21.65 18.12
N GLY A 210 -3.57 21.41 17.05
CA GLY A 210 -2.61 22.35 16.48
C GLY A 210 -3.24 23.27 15.43
N THR A 211 -2.44 24.14 14.83
CA THR A 211 -2.91 25.08 13.80
C THR A 211 -1.91 25.28 12.65
N THR A 212 -2.42 25.56 11.45
CA THR A 212 -1.63 25.98 10.28
C THR A 212 -1.68 27.49 10.00
N GLN A 213 -2.14 28.28 10.99
CA GLN A 213 -2.26 29.75 10.90
C GLN A 213 -0.96 30.53 11.20
N THR A 214 0.03 29.86 11.76
CA THR A 214 1.33 30.43 12.15
C THR A 214 2.22 30.78 10.95
N GLY A 215 3.11 31.76 11.16
CA GLY A 215 4.23 32.03 10.26
C GLY A 215 5.46 31.19 10.65
N GLU A 216 6.47 31.20 9.78
CA GLU A 216 7.69 30.39 9.96
C GLU A 216 8.79 31.13 10.75
N PRO A 217 9.61 30.44 11.55
CA PRO A 217 9.44 29.04 11.99
C PRO A 217 8.27 28.91 12.97
N VAL A 218 7.65 27.74 13.05
CA VAL A 218 6.49 27.52 13.91
C VAL A 218 6.92 26.98 15.27
N GLY A 219 6.40 27.56 16.34
CA GLY A 219 6.52 27.03 17.70
C GLY A 219 5.55 25.89 17.99
N VAL A 220 5.33 25.65 19.28
CA VAL A 220 4.55 24.52 19.82
C VAL A 220 3.11 24.46 19.30
N GLU A 221 2.59 25.58 18.80
CA GLU A 221 1.24 25.74 18.26
C GLU A 221 0.96 24.87 17.02
N TRP A 222 1.98 24.36 16.32
CA TRP A 222 1.74 23.45 15.19
C TRP A 222 1.05 22.15 15.62
N ILE A 223 1.33 21.66 16.83
CA ILE A 223 0.77 20.41 17.38
C ILE A 223 -0.14 20.64 18.60
N GLN A 224 0.14 21.68 19.40
CA GLN A 224 -0.51 21.93 20.68
C GLN A 224 -0.83 23.44 20.84
N ASN A 225 -1.91 23.90 20.21
CA ASN A 225 -2.38 25.29 20.25
C ASN A 225 -3.54 25.49 21.24
N ILE A 226 -4.65 24.77 21.04
CA ILE A 226 -5.86 24.85 21.86
C ILE A 226 -6.57 23.49 21.90
N THR A 227 -7.43 23.29 22.90
CA THR A 227 -8.39 22.17 22.90
C THR A 227 -9.70 22.58 22.26
N ILE A 228 -10.26 21.75 21.38
CA ILE A 228 -11.56 21.98 20.72
C ILE A 228 -12.51 20.80 20.89
N GLY A 229 -13.81 21.08 20.98
CA GLY A 229 -14.83 20.07 21.26
C GLY A 229 -14.90 18.99 20.19
N ARG A 230 -14.70 17.72 20.58
CA ARG A 230 -14.50 16.53 19.73
C ARG A 230 -15.50 16.30 18.60
N ASP A 231 -16.70 16.87 18.72
CA ASP A 231 -17.78 16.76 17.74
C ASP A 231 -17.64 17.76 16.58
N LEU A 232 -16.80 18.78 16.73
CA LEU A 232 -16.41 19.69 15.66
C LEU A 232 -15.59 18.94 14.60
N PHE A 233 -15.68 19.40 13.36
CA PHE A 233 -14.92 18.87 12.23
C PHE A 233 -13.70 19.76 12.02
N ALA A 234 -12.50 19.17 12.14
CA ALA A 234 -11.23 19.85 11.90
C ALA A 234 -10.33 19.00 10.99
N GLY A 235 -9.23 19.58 10.50
CA GLY A 235 -8.24 18.88 9.68
C GLY A 235 -7.42 17.87 10.49
N TYR A 236 -6.62 17.07 9.80
CA TYR A 236 -5.62 16.18 10.40
C TYR A 236 -4.29 16.31 9.66
N TYR A 237 -3.17 16.22 10.37
CA TYR A 237 -1.86 16.09 9.74
C TYR A 237 -1.60 14.64 9.33
N ALA A 238 -1.01 14.46 8.15
CA ALA A 238 -0.62 13.18 7.60
C ALA A 238 0.89 13.15 7.35
N LEU A 239 1.55 12.05 7.71
CA LEU A 239 2.97 11.78 7.42
C LEU A 239 3.07 10.51 6.56
N SER A 240 3.93 10.54 5.55
CA SER A 240 4.21 9.37 4.70
C SER A 240 5.10 8.32 5.37
N GLU A 241 5.14 7.14 4.78
CA GLU A 241 6.31 6.24 4.89
C GLU A 241 7.59 6.90 4.33
N LYS A 242 8.76 6.28 4.57
CA LYS A 242 10.04 6.79 4.07
C LYS A 242 10.14 6.62 2.56
N ILE A 243 10.43 7.71 1.85
CA ILE A 243 10.63 7.76 0.42
C ILE A 243 12.14 7.79 0.17
N THR A 244 12.64 6.92 -0.71
CA THR A 244 14.03 7.01 -1.19
C THR A 244 14.08 7.87 -2.45
N VAL A 245 15.01 8.83 -2.52
CA VAL A 245 15.28 9.63 -3.72
C VAL A 245 15.71 8.70 -4.86
N PRO A 246 15.02 8.69 -6.02
CA PRO A 246 15.32 7.76 -7.10
C PRO A 246 16.76 7.91 -7.61
N THR A 247 17.55 6.83 -7.52
CA THR A 247 18.85 6.75 -8.20
C THR A 247 18.66 6.83 -9.70
N ALA A 248 19.52 7.59 -10.39
CA ALA A 248 19.58 7.72 -11.84
C ALA A 248 20.21 6.48 -12.50
N ASN A 249 19.61 5.32 -12.21
CA ASN A 249 19.85 4.08 -12.93
C ASN A 249 19.70 4.37 -14.42
N SER A 250 20.77 4.15 -15.19
CA SER A 250 20.89 4.53 -16.61
C SER A 250 20.06 3.64 -17.55
N ASP A 251 18.93 3.13 -17.04
CA ASP A 251 18.01 2.19 -17.65
C ASP A 251 16.68 2.86 -18.05
N THR A 252 16.71 4.19 -18.22
CA THR A 252 15.90 4.82 -19.28
C THR A 252 16.43 4.34 -20.63
N ALA A 253 16.15 3.07 -20.93
CA ALA A 253 15.99 2.61 -22.30
C ALA A 253 14.86 3.45 -22.90
N VAL A 254 15.24 4.59 -23.48
CA VAL A 254 14.38 5.37 -24.36
C VAL A 254 13.78 4.36 -25.33
N SER A 255 12.44 4.33 -25.39
CA SER A 255 11.74 3.48 -26.35
C SER A 255 11.90 4.06 -27.75
N GLU A 256 13.14 3.99 -28.28
CA GLU A 256 13.45 4.30 -29.65
C GLU A 256 12.46 3.53 -30.55
N PRO A 257 11.79 4.18 -31.52
CA PRO A 257 10.89 3.49 -32.43
C PRO A 257 11.73 2.53 -33.28
N ALA A 258 11.75 1.27 -32.86
CA ALA A 258 12.91 0.39 -33.01
C ALA A 258 13.53 0.43 -34.42
N PRO A 259 14.82 0.82 -34.57
CA PRO A 259 15.47 0.85 -35.88
C PRO A 259 15.47 -0.54 -36.56
N LEU A 260 15.39 -1.63 -35.77
CA LEU A 260 15.17 -2.99 -36.25
C LEU A 260 13.80 -3.20 -36.92
N ALA A 261 12.73 -2.55 -36.45
CA ALA A 261 11.41 -2.61 -37.08
C ALA A 261 11.41 -1.84 -38.42
N LEU A 262 12.04 -0.66 -38.45
CA LEU A 262 12.25 0.12 -39.67
C LEU A 262 13.10 -0.63 -40.70
N LEU A 263 14.19 -1.28 -40.25
CA LEU A 263 15.04 -2.15 -41.07
C LEU A 263 14.26 -3.35 -41.62
N GLY A 264 13.45 -4.00 -40.78
CA GLY A 264 12.60 -5.13 -41.17
C GLY A 264 11.58 -4.76 -42.25
N VAL A 265 10.86 -3.65 -42.08
CA VAL A 265 9.91 -3.13 -43.08
C VAL A 265 10.63 -2.73 -44.38
N GLY A 266 11.80 -2.10 -44.28
CA GLY A 266 12.62 -1.74 -45.44
C GLY A 266 13.06 -2.95 -46.28
N LEU A 267 13.51 -4.03 -45.63
CA LEU A 267 13.90 -5.28 -46.29
C LEU A 267 12.70 -6.00 -46.94
N VAL A 268 11.53 -6.00 -46.29
CA VAL A 268 10.29 -6.53 -46.88
C VAL A 268 9.85 -5.72 -48.10
N GLY A 269 9.94 -4.38 -48.03
CA GLY A 269 9.66 -3.49 -49.15
C GLY A 269 10.56 -3.77 -50.36
N LEU A 270 11.87 -3.90 -50.14
CA LEU A 270 12.85 -4.27 -51.17
C LEU A 270 12.57 -5.66 -51.79
N ALA A 271 12.19 -6.65 -50.97
CA ALA A 271 11.83 -7.98 -51.47
C ALA A 271 10.56 -7.95 -52.36
N CYS A 272 9.55 -7.17 -51.98
CA CYS A 272 8.32 -6.99 -52.76
C CYS A 272 8.58 -6.25 -54.10
N LEU A 273 9.42 -5.20 -54.09
CA LEU A 273 9.84 -4.49 -55.30
C LEU A 273 10.62 -5.40 -56.26
N ARG A 274 11.54 -6.22 -55.73
CA ARG A 274 12.32 -7.18 -56.54
C ARG A 274 11.42 -8.24 -57.19
N ARG A 275 10.40 -8.74 -56.48
CA ARG A 275 9.40 -9.68 -57.03
C ARG A 275 8.52 -9.09 -58.13
N ARG A 276 8.20 -7.78 -58.10
CA ARG A 276 7.47 -7.11 -59.20
C ARG A 276 8.31 -7.02 -60.48
N ARG A 277 9.61 -6.74 -60.38
CA ARG A 277 10.54 -6.67 -61.54
C ARG A 277 10.88 -8.02 -62.20
N GLN A 278 10.39 -9.15 -61.66
CA GLN A 278 10.57 -10.49 -62.26
C GLN A 278 9.25 -11.04 -62.84
N ARG A 279 8.26 -10.17 -63.08
CA ARG A 279 6.93 -10.51 -63.62
C ARG A 279 6.45 -9.51 -64.69
N ALA A 280 7.39 -8.81 -65.30
CA ALA A 280 7.27 -7.93 -66.46
C ALA A 280 8.48 -8.19 -67.36
#